data_AF-A0A2V5MQ17-F1
#
_entry.id   AF-A0A2V5MQ17-F1
#
_cell.length_a   1.000
_cell.length_b   1.000
_cell.length_c   1.000
_cell.angle_alpha   90.00
_cell.angle_beta   90.00
_cell.angle_gamma   90.00
#
_symmetry.space_group_name_H-M   'P 1'
#
loop_
_entity.id
_entity.type
_entity.pdbx_description
1 polymer ?
#
loop_
_entity_poly.entity_id
_entity_poly.type
_entity_poly.pdbx_seq_one_letter_code
_entity_poly.pdbx_strand_id
1 'polypeptide(L)' 'QDDTYAKAKGLAKYAEAYGRDFGQLMMVKIEGSGDNALLFGFDVNERETRKKALALRSNEDVQGLFRPL' A
#
# COMPACT_ATOMS: atom_id res chain seq x y z
N GLN A 1 9.84 -6.07 11.15
CA GLN A 1 8.72 -5.27 10.59
C GLN A 1 9.22 -4.34 9.48
N ASP A 2 10.40 -4.62 8.91
CA ASP A 2 11.32 -3.54 8.52
C ASP A 2 11.17 -2.97 7.11
N ASP A 3 10.49 -3.65 6.19
CA ASP A 3 10.47 -3.20 4.77
C ASP A 3 9.08 -2.80 4.26
N THR A 4 8.12 -2.52 5.14
CA THR A 4 6.74 -2.21 4.71
C THR A 4 6.70 -0.97 3.82
N TYR A 5 7.47 0.07 4.15
CA TYR A 5 7.56 1.28 3.32
C TYR A 5 8.30 1.05 1.99
N ALA A 6 9.34 0.21 1.98
CA ALA A 6 10.06 -0.16 0.77
C ALA A 6 9.15 -0.93 -0.20
N LYS A 7 8.31 -1.84 0.32
CA LYS A 7 7.28 -2.55 -0.45
C LYS A 7 6.24 -1.60 -1.02
N ALA A 8 5.71 -0.67 -0.21
CA ALA A 8 4.76 0.34 -0.68
C ALA A 8 5.32 1.20 -1.81
N LYS A 9 6.57 1.67 -1.66
CA LYS A 9 7.30 2.41 -2.72
C LYS A 9 7.52 1.57 -3.98
N GLY A 10 7.94 0.32 -3.83
CA GLY A 10 8.17 -0.57 -4.95
C GLY A 10 6.90 -0.79 -5.75
N LEU A 11 5.79 -1.05 -5.07
CA LEU A 11 4.48 -1.23 -5.69
C LEU A 11 4.00 0.04 -6.39
N ALA A 12 4.20 1.21 -5.78
CA ALA A 12 3.85 2.48 -6.40
C ALA A 12 4.69 2.80 -7.65
N LYS A 13 6.00 2.52 -7.64
CA LYS A 13 6.88 2.65 -8.81
C LYS A 13 6.47 1.71 -9.94
N TYR A 14 6.13 0.46 -9.58
CA TYR A 14 5.64 -0.51 -10.56
C TYR A 14 4.31 -0.03 -11.17
N ALA A 15 3.37 0.47 -10.35
CA ALA A 15 2.10 1.02 -10.82
C ALA A 15 2.27 2.25 -11.71
N GLU A 16 3.26 3.11 -11.47
CA GLU A 16 3.58 4.22 -12.39
C GLU A 16 4.07 3.73 -13.76
N ALA A 17 4.90 2.69 -13.78
CA ALA A 17 5.49 2.17 -15.01
C ALA A 17 4.53 1.26 -15.80
N TYR A 18 3.70 0.45 -15.12
CA TYR A 18 2.96 -0.65 -15.70
C TYR A 18 1.49 -0.72 -15.29
N GLY A 19 0.99 0.19 -14.43
CA GLY A 19 -0.37 0.12 -13.88
C GLY A 19 -1.50 0.31 -14.90
N ARG A 20 -1.19 0.62 -16.16
CA ARG A 20 -2.17 0.59 -17.27
C ARG A 20 -2.25 -0.77 -17.95
N ASP A 21 -1.20 -1.58 -17.81
CA ASP A 21 -1.04 -2.88 -18.47
C ASP A 21 -1.37 -4.05 -17.53
N PHE A 22 -1.33 -3.80 -16.22
CA PHE A 22 -1.68 -4.73 -15.17
C PHE A 22 -2.89 -4.20 -14.40
N GLY A 23 -3.76 -5.09 -13.93
CA GLY A 23 -4.99 -4.74 -13.20
C GLY A 23 -4.75 -4.04 -11.85
N GLN A 24 -5.73 -4.07 -10.97
CA GLN A 24 -5.68 -3.31 -9.72
C GLN A 24 -4.59 -3.85 -8.77
N LEU A 25 -3.55 -3.05 -8.54
CA LEU A 25 -2.55 -3.23 -7.49
C LEU A 25 -2.99 -2.58 -6.17
N MET A 26 -3.00 -3.36 -5.08
CA MET A 26 -3.32 -2.89 -3.74
C MET A 26 -2.29 -3.38 -2.73
N MET A 27 -2.09 -2.62 -1.67
CA MET A 27 -1.36 -3.09 -0.49
C MET A 27 -2.34 -3.41 0.62
N VAL A 28 -2.21 -4.59 1.23
CA VAL A 28 -3.12 -5.10 2.26
C VAL A 28 -2.32 -5.48 3.50
N LYS A 29 -2.85 -5.11 4.67
CA LYS A 29 -2.38 -5.46 6.00
C LYS A 29 -3.52 -6.18 6.72
N ILE A 30 -3.21 -7.33 7.30
CA ILE A 30 -4.15 -8.08 8.13
C ILE A 30 -3.70 -7.91 9.58
N GLU A 31 -4.62 -7.51 10.45
CA GLU A 31 -4.40 -7.42 11.89
C GLU A 31 -5.32 -8.39 12.63
N GLY A 32 -4.81 -9.06 13.67
CA GLY A 32 -5.55 -10.10 14.38
C GLY A 32 -5.45 -11.49 13.73
N SER A 33 -6.32 -12.40 14.14
CA SER A 33 -6.31 -13.81 13.72
C SER A 33 -7.70 -14.43 13.79
N GLY A 34 -7.96 -15.41 12.93
CA GLY A 34 -9.26 -16.09 12.87
C GLY A 34 -10.37 -15.18 12.33
N ASP A 35 -11.61 -15.42 12.78
CA ASP A 35 -12.80 -14.72 12.28
C ASP A 35 -12.83 -13.22 12.63
N ASN A 36 -11.96 -12.77 13.53
CA ASN A 36 -11.86 -11.37 13.95
C ASN A 36 -10.71 -10.62 13.24
N ALA A 37 -10.13 -11.20 12.19
CA ALA A 37 -9.06 -10.54 11.43
C ALA A 37 -9.60 -9.29 10.73
N LEU A 38 -8.95 -8.15 10.95
CA LEU A 38 -9.26 -6.89 10.31
C LEU A 38 -8.37 -6.70 9.08
N LEU A 39 -9.00 -6.32 7.97
CA LEU A 39 -8.35 -6.02 6.71
C LEU A 39 -8.20 -4.51 6.57
N PHE A 40 -6.96 -4.07 6.41
CA PHE A 40 -6.64 -2.71 6.07
C PHE A 40 -5.92 -2.68 4.73
N GLY A 41 -6.13 -1.64 3.93
CA GLY A 41 -5.44 -1.52 2.67
C GLY A 41 -5.53 -0.14 2.05
N PHE A 42 -4.83 -0.01 0.93
CA PHE A 42 -4.93 1.14 0.06
C PHE A 42 -4.64 0.76 -1.39
N ASP A 43 -5.28 1.45 -2.31
CA ASP A 43 -5.15 1.24 -3.75
C ASP A 43 -4.01 2.09 -4.33
N VAL A 44 -2.99 1.44 -4.90
CA VAL A 44 -1.87 2.16 -5.54
C VAL A 44 -2.16 2.50 -7.01
N ASN A 45 -3.36 2.24 -7.53
CA ASN A 45 -3.80 2.76 -8.84
C ASN A 45 -4.46 4.13 -8.70
N GLU A 46 -4.81 4.53 -7.47
CA GLU A 46 -5.21 5.90 -7.19
C GLU A 46 -3.99 6.84 -7.25
N ARG A 47 -4.10 7.89 -8.06
CA ARG A 47 -3.01 8.84 -8.29
C ARG A 47 -2.50 9.47 -6.99
N GLU A 48 -3.40 9.87 -6.11
CA GLU A 48 -3.04 10.54 -4.85
C GLU A 48 -2.38 9.57 -3.87
N THR A 49 -2.86 8.33 -3.81
CA THR A 49 -2.25 7.27 -3.00
C THR A 49 -0.86 6.91 -3.51
N ARG A 50 -0.64 6.83 -4.83
CA ARG A 50 0.72 6.66 -5.39
C ARG A 50 1.68 7.76 -5.02
N LYS A 51 1.27 9.03 -5.18
CA LYS A 51 2.14 10.16 -4.85
C LYS A 51 2.59 10.08 -3.39
N LYS A 52 1.67 9.77 -2.48
CA LYS A 52 1.99 9.59 -1.05
C LYS A 52 2.91 8.39 -0.83
N ALA A 53 2.62 7.25 -1.45
CA ALA A 53 3.45 6.04 -1.35
C ALA A 53 4.89 6.26 -1.87
N LEU A 54 5.08 7.03 -2.95
CA LEU A 54 6.41 7.38 -3.46
C LEU A 54 7.17 8.34 -2.54
N ALA A 55 6.46 9.16 -1.78
CA ALA A 55 7.03 10.16 -0.88
C ALA A 55 7.40 9.62 0.51
N LEU A 56 7.00 8.39 0.86
CA LEU A 56 7.28 7.76 2.16
C LEU A 56 8.76 7.82 2.53
N ARG A 57 9.12 7.93 3.80
CA ARG A 57 10.53 7.92 4.26
C ARG A 57 10.76 6.93 5.38
N SER A 58 9.70 6.50 6.06
CA SER A 58 9.74 5.51 7.13
C SER A 58 8.53 4.58 7.11
N ASN A 59 8.54 3.55 7.98
CA ASN A 59 7.39 2.68 8.20
C ASN A 59 6.21 3.37 8.89
N GLU A 60 6.46 4.46 9.63
CA GLU A 60 5.41 5.27 10.26
C GLU A 60 4.58 6.00 9.22
N ASP A 61 5.24 6.55 8.18
CA ASP A 61 4.56 7.23 7.08
C ASP A 61 3.56 6.30 6.35
N VAL A 62 3.85 4.99 6.30
CA VAL A 62 3.01 3.99 5.64
C VAL A 62 1.72 3.75 6.42
N GLN A 63 1.77 3.81 7.75
CA GLN A 63 0.59 3.53 8.57
C GLN A 63 -0.55 4.52 8.26
N GLY A 64 -0.22 5.77 7.91
CA GLY A 64 -1.19 6.78 7.49
C GLY A 64 -1.89 6.51 6.16
N LEU A 65 -1.45 5.52 5.38
CA LEU A 65 -2.09 5.11 4.14
C LEU A 65 -3.13 4.00 4.34
N PHE A 66 -2.95 3.14 5.35
CA PHE A 66 -3.85 2.01 5.60
C PHE A 66 -5.21 2.49 6.09
N ARG A 67 -6.28 2.01 5.43
CA ARG A 67 -7.67 2.26 5.82
C ARG A 67 -8.42 0.93 5.91
N PRO A 68 -9.47 0.82 6.75
CA PRO A 68 -10.36 -0.34 6.72
C PRO A 68 -10.88 -0.57 5.30
N LEU A 69 -10.84 -1.82 4.84
CA LEU A 69 -11.39 -2.24 3.55
C LEU A 69 -12.86 -2.65 3.66
#